data_AF-A0A7C7HZP6-F1
#
_entry.id   AF-A0A7C7HZP6-F1
#
_cell.length_a   1.000
_cell.length_b   1.000
_cell.length_c   1.000
_cell.angle_alpha   90.00
_cell.angle_beta   90.00
_cell.angle_gamma   90.00
#
_symmetry.space_group_name_H-M   'P 1'
#
loop_
_entity.id
_entity.type
_entity.pdbx_description
1 polymer ?
#
loop_
_entity_poly.entity_id
_entity_poly.type
_entity_poly.pdbx_seq_one_letter_code
_entity_poly.pdbx_strand_id
1 'polypeptide(L)' 'LSTLMASAIDLAQNGFRVLPQDANRQASGLAQAKEFPGTIDAYYRGGENGYRAGELLVQPDYAKTLSLIAS' A
#
# COMPACT_ATOMS: atom_id res chain seq x y z
N LEU A 1 -20.27 -8.55 -6.14
CA LEU A 1 -19.43 -7.42 -5.65
C LEU A 1 -18.34 -7.03 -6.66
N SER A 2 -17.87 -7.98 -7.49
CA SER A 2 -16.91 -7.79 -8.58
C SER A 2 -16.88 -6.41 -9.26
N THR A 3 -17.97 -5.94 -9.87
CA THR A 3 -18.00 -4.64 -10.57
C THR A 3 -17.70 -3.45 -9.65
N LEU A 4 -18.19 -3.47 -8.41
CA LEU A 4 -17.96 -2.40 -7.44
C LEU A 4 -16.50 -2.38 -6.95
N MET A 5 -15.90 -3.57 -6.78
CA MET A 5 -14.55 -3.73 -6.25
C MET A 5 -13.45 -3.55 -7.31
N ALA A 6 -13.79 -3.60 -8.60
CA ALA A 6 -12.83 -3.60 -9.69
C ALA A 6 -11.82 -2.45 -9.61
N SER A 7 -12.27 -1.22 -9.33
CA SER A 7 -11.38 -0.06 -9.23
C SER A 7 -10.40 -0.16 -8.05
N ALA A 8 -10.84 -0.71 -6.91
CA ALA A 8 -9.96 -0.89 -5.75
C ALA A 8 -8.93 -2.00 -5.99
N ILE A 9 -9.33 -3.09 -6.65
CA ILE A 9 -8.43 -4.17 -7.06
C ILE A 9 -7.38 -3.63 -8.05
N ASP A 10 -7.79 -2.84 -9.04
CA ASP A 10 -6.89 -2.23 -10.02
C ASP A 10 -5.85 -1.32 -9.36
N LEU A 11 -6.28 -0.42 -8.47
CA LEU A 11 -5.38 0.45 -7.71
C LEU A 11 -4.41 -0.32 -6.81
N ALA A 12 -4.84 -1.45 -6.22
CA ALA A 12 -3.95 -2.29 -5.41
C ALA A 12 -2.95 -3.07 -6.29
N GLN A 13 -3.40 -3.60 -7.42
CA GLN A 13 -2.61 -4.46 -8.31
C GLN A 13 -1.60 -3.67 -9.15
N ASN A 14 -2.04 -2.55 -9.71
CA ASN A 14 -1.26 -1.71 -10.63
C ASN A 14 -0.66 -0.48 -9.93
N GLY A 15 -1.13 -0.20 -8.73
CA GLY A 15 -0.60 0.82 -7.84
C GLY A 15 -1.13 2.22 -8.11
N PHE A 16 -0.76 3.13 -7.22
CA PHE A 16 -1.06 4.55 -7.32
C PHE A 16 0.10 5.40 -6.79
N ARG A 17 0.09 6.68 -7.15
CA ARG A 17 1.13 7.63 -6.74
C ARG A 17 0.85 8.09 -5.33
N VAL A 18 1.81 7.88 -4.42
CA VAL A 18 1.68 8.27 -3.01
C VAL A 18 1.56 9.79 -2.89
N LEU A 19 0.58 10.25 -2.13
CA LEU A 19 0.35 11.67 -1.90
C LEU A 19 1.35 12.23 -0.87
N PRO A 20 1.69 13.52 -0.92
CA PRO A 20 2.63 14.12 0.03
C PRO A 20 2.27 13.89 1.50
N GLN A 21 0.98 14.01 1.86
CA GLN A 21 0.56 13.81 3.25
C GLN A 21 0.53 12.35 3.67
N ASP A 22 0.31 11.42 2.73
CA ASP A 22 0.41 9.98 3.02
C ASP A 22 1.86 9.56 3.28
N ALA A 23 2.81 10.10 2.51
CA ALA A 23 4.24 9.89 2.76
C ALA A 23 4.65 10.41 4.14
N ASN A 24 4.21 11.62 4.51
CA ASN A 24 4.47 12.19 5.84
C ASN A 24 3.88 11.33 6.96
N ARG A 25 2.61 10.91 6.80
CA ARG A 25 1.93 10.04 7.77
C ARG A 25 2.69 8.73 7.94
N GLN A 26 3.07 8.10 6.84
CA GLN A 26 3.78 6.84 6.88
C GLN A 26 5.15 6.98 7.55
N ALA A 27 5.95 7.98 7.19
CA ALA A 27 7.25 8.23 7.84
C ALA A 27 7.11 8.43 9.37
N SER A 28 6.06 9.11 9.82
CA SER A 28 5.80 9.33 11.25
C SER A 28 5.50 8.03 12.03
N GLY A 29 4.95 7.01 11.34
CA GLY A 29 4.63 5.71 11.92
C GLY A 29 5.75 4.68 11.88
N LEU A 30 6.91 5.01 11.29
CA LEU A 30 7.99 4.04 11.03
C LEU A 30 8.47 3.31 12.29
N ALA A 31 8.63 4.03 13.40
CA ALA A 31 9.17 3.46 14.64
C ALA A 31 8.31 2.27 15.12
N GLN A 32 6.99 2.42 15.08
CA GLN A 32 6.04 1.35 15.41
C GLN A 32 5.98 0.29 14.31
N ALA A 33 6.02 0.69 13.03
CA ALA A 33 5.96 -0.26 11.92
C ALA A 33 7.10 -1.28 11.93
N LYS A 34 8.29 -0.91 12.44
CA LYS A 34 9.46 -1.79 12.58
C LYS A 34 9.22 -2.99 13.52
N GLU A 35 8.21 -2.94 14.38
CA GLU A 35 7.80 -4.08 15.22
C GLU A 35 7.11 -5.18 14.41
N PHE A 36 6.65 -4.88 13.19
CA PHE A 36 5.82 -5.77 12.37
C PHE A 36 6.44 -5.96 10.97
N PRO A 37 7.17 -7.07 10.73
CA PRO A 37 7.85 -7.30 9.44
C PRO A 37 6.92 -7.21 8.22
N GLY A 38 5.70 -7.75 8.31
CA GLY A 38 4.73 -7.65 7.22
C GLY A 38 4.32 -6.22 6.87
N THR A 39 4.26 -5.32 7.85
CA THR A 39 3.99 -3.89 7.62
C THR A 39 5.16 -3.22 6.91
N ILE A 40 6.39 -3.56 7.28
CA ILE A 40 7.60 -3.10 6.58
C ILE A 40 7.60 -3.59 5.13
N ASP A 41 7.30 -4.86 4.88
CA ASP A 41 7.30 -5.42 3.54
C ASP A 41 6.22 -4.83 2.62
N ALA A 42 5.06 -4.50 3.17
CA ALA A 42 3.94 -3.92 2.42
C ALA A 42 4.15 -2.44 2.11
N TYR A 43 4.65 -1.67 3.08
CA TYR A 43 4.66 -0.20 2.98
C TYR A 43 6.06 0.40 2.86
N TYR A 44 7.15 -0.27 3.22
CA TYR A 44 8.47 0.36 3.38
C TYR A 44 9.55 -0.13 2.41
N ARG A 45 9.17 -0.61 1.21
CA ARG A 45 10.10 -1.07 0.16
C ARG A 45 10.98 0.02 -0.49
N GLY A 46 10.72 1.31 -0.24
CA GLY A 46 11.42 2.45 -0.84
C GLY A 46 12.70 2.94 -0.11
N GLY A 47 13.10 2.25 0.97
CA GLY A 47 14.24 2.64 1.82
C GLY A 47 13.82 2.76 3.29
N GLU A 48 14.67 3.38 4.12
CA GLU A 48 14.46 3.38 5.58
C GLU A 48 13.18 4.12 6.04
N ASN A 49 12.60 4.99 5.22
CA ASN A 49 11.49 5.90 5.60
C ASN A 49 10.16 5.65 4.87
N GLY A 50 10.03 4.56 4.11
CA GLY A 50 8.79 4.29 3.38
C GLY A 50 8.78 4.83 1.95
N TYR A 51 7.60 4.83 1.32
CA TYR A 51 7.41 5.44 0.02
C TYR A 51 7.45 6.97 0.10
N ARG A 52 8.10 7.60 -0.86
CA ARG A 52 8.11 9.05 -1.04
C ARG A 52 6.89 9.50 -1.84
N ALA A 53 6.56 10.78 -1.71
CA ALA A 53 5.52 11.40 -2.52
C ALA A 53 5.84 11.21 -4.03
N GLY A 54 4.84 10.78 -4.80
CA GLY A 54 4.99 10.50 -6.23
C GLY A 54 5.59 9.13 -6.57
N GLU A 55 6.09 8.36 -5.60
CA GLU A 55 6.45 6.97 -5.85
C GLU A 55 5.20 6.12 -6.06
N LEU A 56 5.35 5.04 -6.83
CA LEU A 56 4.27 4.12 -7.13
C LEU A 56 4.20 3.06 -6.03
N LEU A 57 3.12 3.07 -5.25
CA LEU A 57 2.82 2.04 -4.26
C LEU A 57 1.99 0.94 -4.91
N VAL A 58 2.53 -0.28 -4.97
CA VAL A 58 1.85 -1.49 -5.48
C VAL A 58 1.65 -2.47 -4.32
N GLN A 59 0.45 -3.03 -4.20
CA GLN A 59 0.02 -3.86 -3.06
C GLN A 59 -0.60 -5.19 -3.55
N PRO A 60 0.22 -6.12 -4.06
CA PRO A 60 -0.28 -7.33 -4.71
C PRO A 60 -1.03 -8.27 -3.75
N ASP A 61 -0.58 -8.39 -2.50
CA ASP A 61 -1.26 -9.22 -1.50
C ASP A 61 -2.62 -8.62 -1.13
N TYR A 62 -2.72 -7.30 -1.06
CA TYR A 62 -4.00 -6.63 -0.83
C TYR A 62 -4.95 -6.80 -2.01
N ALA A 63 -4.46 -6.70 -3.25
CA ALA A 63 -5.25 -6.96 -4.46
C ALA A 63 -5.82 -8.39 -4.46
N LYS A 64 -5.03 -9.37 -4.02
CA LYS A 64 -5.48 -10.76 -3.84
C LYS A 64 -6.59 -10.86 -2.81
N THR A 65 -6.45 -10.21 -1.64
CA THR A 65 -7.50 -10.17 -0.62
C THR A 65 -8.78 -9.53 -1.15
N LEU A 66 -8.69 -8.39 -1.84
CA LEU A 66 -9.86 -7.74 -2.44
C LEU A 66 -10.55 -8.60 -3.48
N SER A 67 -9.77 -9.36 -4.27
CA SER A 67 -10.30 -10.30 -5.27
C SER A 67 -11.09 -11.44 -4.62
N LEU A 68 -10.64 -11.97 -3.48
CA LEU A 68 -11.36 -13.00 -2.71
C LEU A 68 -12.64 -12.48 -2.05
N ILE A 69 -12.70 -11.19 -1.71
CA ILE A 69 -13.93 -10.56 -1.20
C ILE A 69 -14.92 -10.31 -2.36
N ALA A 70 -14.40 -10.06 -3.56
CA ALA A 70 -15.20 -9.68 -4.71
C ALA A 70 -15.93 -10.87 -5.38
N SER A 71 -15.40 -12.08 -5.20
CA SER A 71 -15.97 -13.37 -5.63
C SER A 71 -17.19 -13.76 -4.81
#